data_AF-A0A533RGU2-F1
#
_entry.id   AF-A0A533RGU2-F1
#
_cell.length_a   1.000
_cell.length_b   1.000
_cell.length_c   1.000
_cell.angle_alpha   90.00
_cell.angle_beta   90.00
_cell.angle_gamma   90.00
#
_symmetry.space_group_name_H-M   'P 1'
#
loop_
_entity.id
_entity.type
_entity.pdbx_description
1 polymer ?
#
loop_
_entity_poly.entity_id
_entity_poly.type
_entity_poly.pdbx_seq_one_letter_code
_entity_poly.pdbx_strand_id
1 'polypeptide(L)' 'MSVFDQLGQVAMQAQEKGLISRQVAERICRIGADRLHYKHLGLELHGLMAQLVPAGGKLPASSIEALVEQIEEKHRRI' A
#
# COMPACT_ATOMS: atom_id res chain seq x y z
N MET A 1 10.50 12.43 -6.05
CA MET A 1 10.22 11.03 -5.67
C MET A 1 8.82 10.67 -6.12
N SER A 2 8.64 9.52 -6.78
CA SER A 2 7.33 9.04 -7.20
C SER A 2 6.55 8.50 -5.99
N VAL A 3 5.21 8.61 -5.99
CA VAL A 3 4.34 7.97 -4.98
C VAL A 3 4.61 6.46 -4.88
N PHE A 4 4.99 5.85 -6.00
CA PHE A 4 5.38 4.45 -6.13
C PHE A 4 6.67 4.10 -5.36
N ASP A 5 7.67 5.00 -5.36
CA ASP A 5 8.91 4.82 -4.59
C ASP A 5 8.64 4.97 -3.09
N GLN A 6 7.73 5.89 -2.73
CA GLN A 6 7.33 6.15 -1.35
C GLN A 6 6.50 5.00 -0.77
N LEU A 7 5.67 4.34 -1.58
CA LEU A 7 4.87 3.18 -1.19
C LEU A 7 5.71 2.05 -0.59
N GLY A 8 6.80 1.68 -1.26
CA GLY A 8 7.68 0.63 -0.77
C GLY A 8 8.35 1.01 0.55
N GLN A 9 8.86 2.25 0.66
CA GLN A 9 9.48 2.74 1.89
C GLN A 9 8.50 2.77 3.07
N VAL A 10 7.29 3.29 2.84
CA VAL A 10 6.26 3.40 3.87
C VAL A 10 5.75 2.01 4.30
N ALA A 11 5.61 1.06 3.36
CA ALA A 11 5.24 -0.32 3.67
C ALA A 11 6.29 -1.01 4.55
N MET A 12 7.57 -0.86 4.23
CA MET A 12 8.66 -1.41 5.03
C MET A 12 8.68 -0.80 6.45
N GLN A 13 8.54 0.53 6.56
CA GLN A 13 8.46 1.20 7.85
C GLN A 13 7.24 0.77 8.68
N ALA A 14 6.09 0.56 8.04
CA ALA A 14 4.89 0.07 8.72
C ALA A 14 5.07 -1.37 9.22
N GLN A 15 5.76 -2.21 8.44
CA GLN A 15 6.11 -3.57 8.83
C GLN A 15 7.10 -3.62 9.99
N GLU A 16 8.16 -2.81 9.97
CA GLU A 16 9.14 -2.69 11.06
C GLU A 16 8.48 -2.25 12.38
N LYS A 17 7.45 -1.41 12.28
CA LYS A 17 6.65 -0.95 13.42
C LYS A 17 5.56 -1.94 13.85
N GLY A 18 5.43 -3.08 13.19
CA GLY A 18 4.41 -4.09 13.48
C GLY A 18 2.98 -3.66 13.14
N LEU A 19 2.79 -2.63 12.31
CA LEU A 19 1.46 -2.14 11.89
C LEU A 19 0.81 -3.06 10.85
N ILE A 20 1.62 -3.74 10.05
CA ILE A 20 1.19 -4.69 9.03
C ILE A 20 2.09 -5.93 9.03
N SER A 21 1.58 -7.05 8.50
CA SER A 21 2.36 -8.25 8.32
C SER A 21 3.41 -8.09 7.22
N ARG A 22 4.46 -8.92 7.26
CA ARG A 22 5.47 -8.98 6.19
C ARG A 22 4.86 -9.26 4.83
N GLN A 23 3.87 -10.16 4.76
CA GLN A 23 3.19 -10.51 3.52
C GLN A 23 2.47 -9.30 2.90
N VAL A 24 1.78 -8.49 3.72
CA VAL A 24 1.10 -7.27 3.25
C VAL A 24 2.13 -6.25 2.76
N ALA A 25 3.23 -6.07 3.49
CA ALA A 25 4.30 -5.15 3.07
C ALA A 25 4.92 -5.55 1.73
N GLU A 26 5.18 -6.84 1.52
CA GLU A 26 5.71 -7.35 0.25
C GLU A 26 4.74 -7.13 -0.92
N ARG A 27 3.43 -7.28 -0.70
CA ARG A 27 2.41 -6.97 -1.72
C ARG A 27 2.43 -5.49 -2.10
N ILE A 28 2.47 -4.61 -1.09
CA ILE A 28 2.52 -3.16 -1.31
C ILE A 28 3.80 -2.76 -2.07
N CYS A 29 4.94 -3.36 -1.74
CA CYS A 29 6.19 -3.16 -2.47
C CYS A 29 6.09 -3.58 -3.94
N ARG A 30 5.39 -4.68 -4.26
CA ARG A 30 5.16 -5.10 -5.66
C ARG A 30 4.30 -4.10 -6.42
N ILE A 31 3.25 -3.58 -5.78
CA ILE A 31 2.40 -2.52 -6.35
C ILE A 31 3.24 -1.27 -6.66
N GLY A 32 4.15 -0.89 -5.75
CA GLY A 32 5.11 0.19 -5.96
C GLY A 32 6.08 -0.06 -7.13
N ALA A 33 6.61 -1.28 -7.23
CA ALA A 33 7.53 -1.66 -8.29
C ALA A 33 6.86 -1.68 -9.67
N ASP A 34 5.58 -2.04 -9.75
CA ASP A 34 4.85 -2.18 -11.00
C ASP A 34 4.09 -0.92 -11.42
N ARG A 35 4.81 0.21 -11.42
CA ARG A 35 4.26 1.55 -11.63
C ARG A 35 3.40 1.69 -12.90
N LEU A 36 3.73 1.00 -13.98
CA LEU A 36 2.96 1.07 -15.23
C LEU A 36 1.62 0.35 -15.13
N HIS A 37 1.54 -0.75 -14.37
CA HIS A 37 0.29 -1.49 -14.14
C HIS A 37 -0.66 -0.72 -13.22
N TYR A 38 -0.15 -0.01 -12.21
CA TYR A 38 -0.98 0.66 -11.21
C TYR A 38 -1.13 2.19 -11.42
N LYS A 39 -0.67 2.74 -12.55
CA LYS A 39 -0.67 4.19 -12.83
C LYS A 39 -2.03 4.89 -12.70
N HIS A 40 -3.13 4.15 -12.90
CA HIS A 40 -4.49 4.66 -12.86
C HIS A 40 -5.09 4.70 -11.43
N LEU A 41 -4.42 4.07 -10.46
CA LEU A 41 -4.88 3.97 -9.06
C LEU A 41 -4.16 4.96 -8.13
N GLY A 42 -3.65 6.08 -8.68
CA GLY A 42 -2.84 7.02 -7.92
C GLY A 42 -3.52 7.55 -6.65
N LEU A 43 -4.84 7.78 -6.68
CA LEU A 43 -5.60 8.25 -5.52
C LEU A 43 -5.73 7.17 -4.43
N GLU A 44 -6.03 5.94 -4.82
CA GLU A 44 -6.11 4.79 -3.91
C GLU A 44 -4.75 4.51 -3.26
N LEU A 45 -3.68 4.60 -4.03
CA LEU A 45 -2.31 4.44 -3.55
C LEU A 45 -1.90 5.52 -2.56
N HIS A 46 -2.29 6.77 -2.80
CA HIS A 46 -2.11 7.86 -1.85
C HIS A 46 -2.91 7.63 -0.56
N GLY A 47 -4.16 7.16 -0.68
CA GLY A 47 -5.00 6.81 0.47
C GLY A 47 -4.39 5.68 1.31
N LEU A 48 -3.86 4.64 0.66
CA LEU A 48 -3.16 3.54 1.31
C LEU A 48 -1.92 4.04 2.08
N MET A 49 -1.10 4.88 1.47
CA MET A 49 0.06 5.48 2.14
C MET A 49 -0.33 6.29 3.37
N ALA A 50 -1.38 7.11 3.29
CA ALA A 50 -1.83 7.93 4.42
C ALA A 50 -2.22 7.08 5.64
N GLN A 51 -2.74 5.86 5.41
CA GLN A 51 -3.08 4.92 6.47
C GLN A 51 -1.88 4.17 7.06
N LEU A 52 -0.82 3.99 6.27
CA LEU A 52 0.42 3.34 6.71
C LEU A 52 1.36 4.28 7.48
N VAL A 53 1.19 5.60 7.33
CA VAL A 53 1.98 6.59 8.07
C VAL A 53 1.47 6.72 9.51
N PRO A 54 2.36 6.71 10.53
CA PRO A 54 1.98 6.72 11.95
C PRO A 54 1.11 7.91 12.39
N ALA A 55 1.14 9.01 11.63
CA ALA A 55 0.36 10.21 11.91
C ALA A 55 -1.12 10.10 11.47
N GLY A 56 -1.49 9.11 10.65
CA GLY A 56 -2.83 8.96 10.08
C GLY A 56 -3.53 7.62 10.33
N GLY A 57 -2.78 6.55 10.65
CA GLY A 57 -3.32 5.19 10.76
C GLY A 57 -3.91 4.83 12.13
N LYS A 58 -5.22 4.95 12.30
CA LYS A 58 -6.00 4.32 13.39
C LYS A 58 -6.62 2.96 12.98
N LEU A 59 -6.28 2.46 11.79
CA LEU A 59 -6.94 1.29 11.22
C LEU A 59 -6.22 -0.01 11.62
N PRO A 60 -6.97 -1.08 11.94
CA PRO A 60 -6.39 -2.37 12.22
C PRO A 60 -5.72 -2.95 10.96
N ALA A 61 -4.70 -3.79 11.17
CA ALA A 61 -3.94 -4.42 10.08
C ALA A 61 -4.81 -5.13 9.03
N SER A 62 -5.94 -5.72 9.46
CA SER A 62 -6.92 -6.37 8.59
C SER A 62 -7.61 -5.40 7.61
N SER A 63 -7.81 -4.15 7.99
CA SER A 63 -8.36 -3.12 7.09
C SER A 63 -7.37 -2.71 6.02
N ILE A 64 -6.07 -2.66 6.34
CA ILE A 64 -5.02 -2.37 5.36
C ILE A 64 -4.90 -3.51 4.36
N GLU A 65 -4.97 -4.75 4.82
CA GLU A 65 -4.96 -5.92 3.94
C GLU A 65 -6.14 -5.93 2.95
N ALA A 66 -7.35 -5.63 3.42
CA ALA A 66 -8.53 -5.52 2.55
C ALA A 66 -8.40 -4.41 1.50
N LEU A 67 -7.76 -3.28 1.85
CA LEU A 67 -7.50 -2.19 0.89
C LEU A 67 -6.48 -2.60 -0.18
N VAL A 68 -5.42 -3.30 0.21
CA VAL A 68 -4.44 -3.85 -0.74
C VAL A 68 -5.11 -4.83 -1.68
N GLU A 69 -5.96 -5.71 -1.17
CA GLU A 69 -6.74 -6.65 -2.00
C GLU A 69 -7.69 -5.92 -2.96
N GLN A 70 -8.39 -4.87 -2.53
CA GLN A 70 -9.24 -4.07 -3.41
C GLN A 70 -8.45 -3.37 -4.51
N ILE A 71 -7.23 -2.91 -4.23
CA ILE A 71 -6.34 -2.28 -5.23
C ILE A 71 -5.93 -3.33 -6.28
N GLU A 72 -5.53 -4.52 -5.84
CA GLU A 72 -5.17 -5.62 -6.73
C GLU A 72 -6.38 -6.11 -7.56
N GLU A 73 -7.58 -6.17 -6.96
CA GLU A 73 -8.80 -6.60 -7.64
C GLU A 73 -9.31 -5.56 -8.64
N LYS A 74 -9.30 -4.26 -8.27
CA LYS A 74 -9.62 -3.17 -9.20
C LYS A 74 -8.75 -3.22 -10.44
N HIS A 75 -7.46 -3.52 -10.27
CA HIS A 75 -6.56 -3.71 -11.39
C HIS A 75 -6.94 -4.94 -12.24
N ARG A 76 -7.24 -6.10 -11.64
CA ARG A 76 -7.59 -7.33 -12.38
C ARG A 76 -8.82 -7.16 -13.29
N ARG A 77 -9.73 -6.25 -12.96
CA ARG A 77 -10.98 -6.00 -13.71
C ARG A 77 -10.84 -5.04 -14.89
N ILE A 78 -9.66 -4.42 -15.10
CA ILE A 78 -9.36 -3.46 -16.17
C ILE A 78 -8.49 -4.12 -17.24
#